data_AF-A0A354WGB8-F1
#
_entry.id   AF-A0A354WGB8-F1
#
_cell.length_a   1.000
_cell.length_b   1.000
_cell.length_c   1.000
_cell.angle_alpha   90.00
_cell.angle_beta   90.00
_cell.angle_gamma   90.00
#
_symmetry.space_group_name_H-M   'P 1'
#
loop_
_entity.id
_entity.type
_entity.pdbx_description
1 polymer ?
#
loop_
_entity_poly.entity_id
_entity_poly.type
_entity_poly.pdbx_seq_one_letter_code
_entity_poly.pdbx_strand_id
1 'polypeptide(L)'
;MSLTPLSQAIQGNALDKIRLIATDIDGTLTQNGKFTTDLFQALFKLKQVEIPVILITGRSAGWVQALKNYLPVTGAIAENGGLYYPFESDHPEFLISLNSRSQHRENLATAFQILKVQYPHLQASADNPFRFTDWTFDIQNISLSEIQLLTELCTELGWGFTYSTVQGHIKPKNQDKATGLLKVIQQYWSELNPEQILTIGDSPNDQTLFNSELFPQSIGVANILEYSDQLTHKPRYITAGSEVEGFCEIVNIFYPFLVT
;
A
#
# COMPACT_ATOMS: atom_id res chain seq x y z
N MET A 1 18.78 -10.69 2.43
CA MET A 1 19.36 -10.28 1.13
C MET A 1 19.55 -8.77 1.17
N SER A 2 20.67 -8.26 0.65
CA SER A 2 20.92 -6.82 0.51
C SER A 2 19.97 -6.22 -0.52
N LEU A 3 19.37 -5.07 -0.22
CA LEU A 3 18.56 -4.32 -1.18
C LEU A 3 19.43 -3.88 -2.34
N THR A 4 19.01 -4.17 -3.58
CA THR A 4 19.79 -3.85 -4.77
C THR A 4 19.50 -2.40 -5.18
N PRO A 5 20.49 -1.52 -5.38
CA PRO A 5 20.23 -0.16 -5.85
C PRO A 5 19.49 -0.15 -7.19
N LEU A 6 18.52 0.76 -7.34
CA LEU A 6 17.73 0.91 -8.57
C LEU A 6 18.59 1.09 -9.82
N SER A 7 19.75 1.74 -9.69
CA SER A 7 20.72 1.91 -10.77
C SER A 7 21.19 0.58 -11.39
N GLN A 8 21.24 -0.51 -10.62
CA GLN A 8 21.59 -1.83 -11.15
C GLN A 8 20.42 -2.45 -11.93
N ALA A 9 19.17 -2.20 -11.52
CA ALA A 9 17.99 -2.63 -12.27
C ALA A 9 17.97 -2.00 -13.66
N ILE A 10 18.32 -0.71 -13.74
CA ILE A 10 18.41 0.07 -14.99
C ILE A 10 19.51 -0.50 -15.89
N GLN A 11 20.71 -0.75 -15.36
CA GLN A 11 21.83 -1.31 -16.15
C GLN A 11 21.52 -2.71 -16.72
N GLY A 12 20.69 -3.48 -16.01
CA GLY A 12 20.28 -4.82 -16.42
C GLY A 12 19.00 -4.89 -17.26
N ASN A 13 18.40 -3.75 -17.64
CA ASN A 13 17.10 -3.69 -18.34
C ASN A 13 16.00 -4.49 -17.63
N ALA A 14 16.06 -4.58 -16.29
CA ALA A 14 15.21 -5.48 -15.51
C ALA A 14 13.75 -5.00 -15.47
N LEU A 15 13.49 -3.74 -15.82
CA LEU A 15 12.19 -3.08 -15.72
C LEU A 15 11.55 -2.79 -17.11
N ASP A 16 12.17 -3.17 -18.22
CA ASP A 16 11.67 -2.88 -19.59
C ASP A 16 10.31 -3.53 -19.91
N LYS A 17 9.98 -4.60 -19.19
CA LYS A 17 8.76 -5.40 -19.38
C LYS A 17 7.58 -4.90 -18.55
N ILE A 18 7.77 -3.89 -17.70
CA ILE A 18 6.69 -3.37 -16.87
C ILE A 18 5.56 -2.82 -17.75
N ARG A 19 4.33 -3.18 -17.37
CA ARG A 19 3.07 -2.79 -18.01
C ARG A 19 2.04 -2.26 -17.00
N LEU A 20 2.28 -2.43 -15.70
CA LEU A 20 1.41 -1.94 -14.62
C LEU A 20 2.26 -1.55 -13.43
N ILE A 21 1.95 -0.40 -12.82
CA ILE A 21 2.54 0.02 -11.54
C ILE A 21 1.47 -0.02 -10.46
N ALA A 22 1.77 -0.68 -9.35
CA ALA A 22 0.96 -0.69 -8.15
C ALA A 22 1.75 -0.08 -6.99
N THR A 23 1.26 1.01 -6.40
CA THR A 23 2.06 1.81 -5.46
C THR A 23 1.29 2.16 -4.20
N ASP A 24 1.96 2.14 -3.06
CA ASP A 24 1.50 2.84 -1.86
C ASP A 24 1.41 4.35 -2.08
N ILE A 25 0.78 5.06 -1.15
CA ILE A 25 0.57 6.51 -1.15
C ILE A 25 1.36 7.20 -0.02
N ASP A 26 1.16 6.79 1.24
CA ASP A 26 1.60 7.56 2.41
C ASP A 26 3.02 7.16 2.81
N GLY A 27 3.99 8.05 2.55
CA GLY A 27 5.41 7.73 2.70
C GLY A 27 6.05 7.23 1.40
N THR A 28 5.25 7.03 0.34
CA THR A 28 5.70 6.65 -1.00
C THR A 28 5.43 7.74 -2.05
N LEU A 29 4.19 8.24 -2.17
CA LEU A 29 3.81 9.31 -3.12
C LEU A 29 3.69 10.68 -2.48
N THR A 30 3.52 10.73 -1.16
CA THR A 30 3.42 11.97 -0.40
C THR A 30 4.80 12.42 0.05
N GLN A 31 5.05 13.72 0.05
CA GLN A 31 6.14 14.33 0.80
C GLN A 31 5.60 14.92 2.11
N ASN A 32 6.08 14.48 3.26
CA ASN A 32 5.56 14.92 4.57
C ASN A 32 4.01 14.84 4.66
N GLY A 33 3.43 13.77 4.12
CA GLY A 33 1.98 13.55 4.10
C GLY A 33 1.18 14.46 3.17
N LYS A 34 1.83 15.15 2.22
CA LYS A 34 1.19 16.01 1.21
C LYS A 34 1.58 15.60 -0.21
N PHE A 35 0.69 15.80 -1.17
CA PHE A 35 1.02 15.70 -2.58
C PHE A 35 1.77 16.93 -3.06
N THR A 36 2.75 16.71 -3.93
CA THR A 36 3.60 17.75 -4.53
C THR A 36 3.31 17.90 -6.02
N THR A 37 3.81 18.98 -6.63
CA THR A 37 3.78 19.16 -8.08
C THR A 37 4.48 18.01 -8.81
N ASP A 38 5.54 17.46 -8.23
CA ASP A 38 6.37 16.42 -8.82
C ASP A 38 5.60 15.11 -8.93
N LEU A 39 4.77 14.78 -7.93
CA LEU A 39 3.85 13.64 -8.01
C LEU A 39 2.93 13.76 -9.22
N PHE A 40 2.28 14.92 -9.38
CA PHE A 40 1.36 15.12 -10.50
C PHE A 40 2.10 14.97 -11.83
N GLN A 41 3.27 15.59 -11.99
CA GLN A 41 4.09 15.44 -13.18
C GLN A 41 4.48 13.97 -13.45
N ALA A 42 4.86 13.22 -12.41
CA ALA A 42 5.20 11.81 -12.53
C ALA A 42 4.01 10.97 -12.99
N LEU A 43 2.83 11.15 -12.41
CA LEU A 43 1.62 10.45 -12.84
C LEU A 43 1.22 10.83 -14.28
N PHE A 44 1.39 12.09 -14.68
CA PHE A 44 1.17 12.52 -16.07
C PHE A 44 2.14 11.85 -17.04
N LYS A 45 3.43 11.74 -16.69
CA LYS A 45 4.43 11.02 -17.50
C LYS A 45 4.02 9.57 -17.71
N LEU A 46 3.63 8.86 -16.64
CA LEU A 46 3.16 7.47 -16.73
C LEU A 46 1.93 7.33 -17.63
N LYS A 47 0.98 8.26 -17.52
CA LYS A 47 -0.19 8.30 -18.42
C LYS A 47 0.22 8.51 -19.88
N GLN A 48 1.22 9.34 -20.17
CA GLN A 48 1.70 9.58 -21.54
C GLN A 48 2.38 8.37 -22.17
N VAL A 49 3.06 7.54 -21.38
CA VAL A 49 3.66 6.27 -21.85
C VAL A 49 2.74 5.07 -21.65
N GLU A 50 1.45 5.33 -21.38
CA GLU A 50 0.40 4.33 -21.26
C GLU A 50 0.68 3.23 -20.21
N ILE A 51 1.38 3.58 -19.12
CA ILE A 51 1.57 2.69 -17.98
C ILE A 51 0.47 2.96 -16.94
N PRO A 52 -0.52 2.07 -16.81
CA PRO A 52 -1.56 2.17 -15.79
C PRO A 52 -0.97 2.14 -14.37
N VAL A 53 -1.56 2.96 -13.50
CA VAL A 53 -1.21 3.04 -12.07
C VAL A 53 -2.39 2.63 -11.21
N ILE A 54 -2.19 1.66 -10.32
CA ILE A 54 -3.13 1.30 -9.25
C ILE A 54 -2.56 1.80 -7.92
N LEU A 55 -3.34 2.59 -7.19
CA LEU A 55 -2.98 2.98 -5.84
C LEU A 55 -3.35 1.87 -4.86
N ILE A 56 -2.52 1.60 -3.84
CA ILE A 56 -2.82 0.60 -2.80
C ILE A 56 -2.42 1.14 -1.44
N THR A 57 -3.40 1.51 -0.62
CA THR A 57 -3.14 2.23 0.63
C THR A 57 -3.85 1.60 1.83
N GLY A 58 -3.31 1.85 3.02
CA GLY A 58 -4.02 1.60 4.28
C GLY A 58 -5.12 2.62 4.58
N ARG A 59 -5.22 3.72 3.84
CA ARG A 59 -6.27 4.75 4.02
C ARG A 59 -7.67 4.19 3.83
N SER A 60 -8.63 4.87 4.46
CA SER A 60 -10.05 4.53 4.42
C SER A 60 -10.65 4.58 3.02
N ALA A 61 -11.73 3.82 2.81
CA ALA A 61 -12.51 3.84 1.58
C ALA A 61 -12.91 5.25 1.12
N GLY A 62 -13.31 6.12 2.06
CA GLY A 62 -13.70 7.50 1.74
C GLY A 62 -12.56 8.34 1.15
N TRP A 63 -11.34 8.18 1.68
CA TRP A 63 -10.14 8.83 1.10
C TRP A 63 -9.86 8.30 -0.30
N VAL A 64 -9.86 6.97 -0.45
CA VAL A 64 -9.50 6.33 -1.71
C VAL A 64 -10.48 6.65 -2.82
N GLN A 65 -11.77 6.78 -2.53
CA GLN A 65 -12.77 7.22 -3.51
C GLN A 65 -12.41 8.60 -4.08
N ALA A 66 -12.03 9.56 -3.23
CA ALA A 66 -11.61 10.88 -3.68
C ALA A 66 -10.32 10.82 -4.50
N LEU A 67 -9.31 10.09 -4.02
CA LEU A 67 -8.02 9.97 -4.70
C LEU A 67 -8.15 9.36 -6.10
N LYS A 68 -8.94 8.28 -6.24
CA LYS A 68 -9.25 7.67 -7.53
C LYS A 68 -9.87 8.68 -8.50
N ASN A 69 -10.76 9.54 -8.01
CA ASN A 69 -11.51 10.48 -8.84
C ASN A 69 -10.67 11.69 -9.31
N TYR A 70 -9.67 12.11 -8.54
CA TYR A 70 -8.88 13.31 -8.84
C TYR A 70 -7.50 13.02 -9.44
N LEU A 71 -6.93 11.84 -9.19
CA LEU A 71 -5.63 11.46 -9.71
C LEU A 71 -5.77 10.70 -11.04
N PRO A 72 -4.83 10.85 -11.99
CA PRO A 72 -4.85 10.13 -13.25
C PRO A 72 -4.37 8.67 -13.07
N VAL A 73 -5.15 7.87 -12.33
CA VAL A 73 -4.88 6.46 -11.99
C VAL A 73 -5.99 5.56 -12.53
N THR A 74 -5.70 4.27 -12.74
CA THR A 74 -6.66 3.29 -13.31
C THR A 74 -7.54 2.61 -12.26
N GLY A 75 -7.26 2.87 -10.99
CA GLY A 75 -8.03 2.34 -9.87
C GLY A 75 -7.26 2.49 -8.56
N ALA A 76 -7.94 2.19 -7.46
CA ALA A 76 -7.33 2.29 -6.15
C ALA A 76 -7.90 1.28 -5.15
N ILE A 77 -7.01 0.66 -4.38
CA ILE A 77 -7.29 -0.32 -3.34
C ILE A 77 -7.18 0.37 -1.98
N ALA A 78 -8.23 0.27 -1.17
CA ALA A 78 -8.29 0.85 0.16
C ALA A 78 -8.10 -0.21 1.27
N GLU A 79 -7.83 0.28 2.47
CA GLU A 79 -7.83 -0.50 3.70
C GLU A 79 -6.92 -1.74 3.61
N ASN A 80 -5.74 -1.59 3.03
CA ASN A 80 -4.74 -2.65 2.85
C ASN A 80 -5.31 -3.89 2.11
N GLY A 81 -6.07 -3.69 1.02
CA GLY A 81 -6.62 -4.81 0.24
C GLY A 81 -8.05 -5.21 0.61
N GLY A 82 -8.78 -4.37 1.36
CA GLY A 82 -10.16 -4.64 1.75
C GLY A 82 -11.17 -4.43 0.62
N LEU A 83 -10.94 -3.41 -0.21
CA LEU A 83 -11.84 -3.04 -1.28
C LEU A 83 -11.11 -2.31 -2.40
N TYR A 84 -11.67 -2.35 -3.60
CA TYR A 84 -11.16 -1.73 -4.81
C TYR A 84 -12.17 -0.75 -5.39
N TYR A 85 -11.71 0.41 -5.82
CA TYR A 85 -12.46 1.36 -6.64
C TYR A 85 -11.93 1.32 -8.07
N PRO A 86 -12.68 0.71 -9.02
CA PRO A 86 -12.34 0.75 -10.44
C PRO A 86 -12.41 2.19 -10.98
N PHE A 87 -11.63 2.50 -12.02
CA PHE A 87 -11.66 3.84 -12.64
C PHE A 87 -13.09 4.28 -13.04
N GLU A 88 -13.78 3.42 -13.79
CA GLU A 88 -15.09 3.67 -14.40
C GLU A 88 -16.29 3.50 -13.44
N SER A 89 -16.05 3.31 -12.14
CA SER A 89 -17.13 3.06 -11.16
C SER A 89 -16.96 3.89 -9.90
N ASP A 90 -18.06 4.47 -9.41
CA ASP A 90 -18.12 5.09 -8.09
C ASP A 90 -18.44 4.10 -6.97
N HIS A 91 -18.79 2.86 -7.34
CA HIS A 91 -19.09 1.79 -6.40
C HIS A 91 -17.84 0.96 -6.10
N PRO A 92 -17.50 0.75 -4.81
CA PRO A 92 -16.40 -0.12 -4.45
C PRO A 92 -16.76 -1.59 -4.60
N GLU A 93 -15.77 -2.38 -5.00
CA GLU A 93 -15.80 -3.83 -4.99
C GLU A 93 -15.09 -4.34 -3.74
N PHE A 94 -15.79 -5.11 -2.91
CA PHE A 94 -15.18 -5.70 -1.73
C PHE A 94 -14.28 -6.87 -2.14
N LEU A 95 -12.99 -6.77 -1.80
CA LEU A 95 -12.01 -7.80 -2.07
C LEU A 95 -11.97 -8.87 -0.97
N ILE A 96 -12.83 -8.73 0.04
CA ILE A 96 -13.02 -9.68 1.12
C ILE A 96 -14.48 -10.08 1.24
N SER A 97 -14.73 -11.31 1.71
CA SER A 97 -16.08 -11.78 1.96
C SER A 97 -16.52 -11.34 3.36
N LEU A 98 -17.61 -10.58 3.44
CA LEU A 98 -18.24 -10.15 4.68
C LEU A 98 -19.70 -10.63 4.72
N ASN A 99 -20.07 -11.39 5.76
CA ASN A 99 -21.44 -11.85 5.94
C ASN A 99 -22.41 -10.68 6.23
N SER A 100 -21.98 -9.75 7.08
CA SER A 100 -22.72 -8.52 7.40
C SER A 100 -21.75 -7.39 7.68
N ARG A 101 -21.92 -6.27 6.96
CA ARG A 101 -21.04 -5.10 7.09
C ARG A 101 -21.20 -4.41 8.45
N SER A 102 -22.44 -4.29 8.96
CA SER A 102 -22.68 -3.68 10.27
C SER A 102 -22.07 -4.53 11.38
N GLN A 103 -22.32 -5.85 11.37
CA GLN A 103 -21.75 -6.76 12.36
C GLN A 103 -20.22 -6.76 12.31
N HIS A 104 -19.64 -6.73 11.11
CA HIS A 104 -18.19 -6.64 10.94
C HIS A 104 -17.62 -5.38 11.59
N ARG A 105 -18.25 -4.21 11.37
CA ARG A 105 -17.84 -2.96 12.02
C ARG A 105 -17.98 -3.00 13.54
N GLU A 106 -19.06 -3.59 14.06
CA GLU A 106 -19.24 -3.77 15.51
C GLU A 106 -18.17 -4.69 16.12
N ASN A 107 -17.82 -5.77 15.44
CA ASN A 107 -16.79 -6.70 15.90
C ASN A 107 -15.41 -6.05 15.92
N LEU A 108 -15.09 -5.25 14.90
CA LEU A 108 -13.86 -4.46 14.86
C LEU A 108 -13.80 -3.41 15.98
N ALA A 109 -14.90 -2.70 16.21
CA ALA A 109 -15.00 -1.73 17.31
C ALA A 109 -14.79 -2.42 18.67
N THR A 110 -15.39 -3.60 18.85
CA THR A 110 -15.24 -4.43 20.07
C THR A 110 -13.79 -4.86 20.26
N ALA A 111 -13.12 -5.33 19.21
CA ALA A 111 -11.71 -5.69 19.25
C ALA A 111 -10.84 -4.51 19.68
N PHE A 112 -11.09 -3.32 19.12
CA PHE A 112 -10.38 -2.11 19.54
C PHE A 112 -10.64 -1.73 21.00
N GLN A 113 -11.87 -1.87 21.51
CA GLN A 113 -12.14 -1.63 22.94
C GLN A 113 -11.34 -2.58 23.83
N ILE A 114 -11.18 -3.85 23.45
CA ILE A 114 -10.35 -4.81 24.19
C ILE A 114 -8.88 -4.36 24.19
N LEU A 115 -8.34 -3.96 23.04
CA LEU A 115 -6.98 -3.41 22.97
C LEU A 115 -6.84 -2.19 23.89
N LYS A 116 -7.81 -1.27 23.86
CA LYS A 116 -7.78 -0.03 24.63
C LYS A 116 -7.85 -0.26 26.15
N VAL A 117 -8.49 -1.33 26.62
CA VAL A 117 -8.47 -1.69 28.05
C VAL A 117 -7.05 -2.05 28.50
N GLN A 118 -6.29 -2.77 27.67
CA GLN A 118 -4.90 -3.14 27.99
C GLN A 118 -3.91 -2.01 27.70
N TYR A 119 -4.18 -1.19 26.69
CA TYR A 119 -3.35 -0.08 26.23
C TYR A 119 -4.18 1.22 26.19
N PRO A 120 -4.42 1.88 27.34
CA PRO A 120 -5.33 3.03 27.43
C PRO A 120 -4.91 4.25 26.62
N HIS A 121 -3.64 4.33 26.21
CA HIS A 121 -3.10 5.42 25.41
C HIS A 121 -3.50 5.33 23.92
N LEU A 122 -4.00 4.18 23.44
CA LEU A 122 -4.42 4.01 22.05
C LEU A 122 -5.60 4.91 21.71
N GLN A 123 -5.48 5.63 20.59
CA GLN A 123 -6.50 6.54 20.09
C GLN A 123 -7.01 6.08 18.73
N ALA A 124 -8.32 5.85 18.62
CA ALA A 124 -8.93 5.49 17.35
C ALA A 124 -8.71 6.61 16.33
N SER A 125 -8.36 6.25 15.10
CA SER A 125 -8.23 7.21 14.01
C SER A 125 -9.57 7.88 13.70
N ALA A 126 -9.51 9.17 13.37
CA ALA A 126 -10.67 9.96 12.99
C ALA A 126 -11.35 9.49 11.69
N ASP A 127 -10.64 8.71 10.85
CA ASP A 127 -11.17 8.21 9.58
C ASP A 127 -11.93 6.87 9.68
N ASN A 128 -12.02 6.26 10.88
CA ASN A 128 -12.78 5.03 11.11
C ASN A 128 -14.26 5.07 10.67
N PRO A 129 -15.00 6.19 10.77
CA PRO A 129 -16.35 6.29 10.22
C PRO A 129 -16.42 6.11 8.69
N PHE A 130 -15.30 6.29 7.99
CA PHE A 130 -15.20 6.16 6.53
C PHE A 130 -14.55 4.83 6.11
N ARG A 131 -14.35 3.90 7.06
CA ARG A 131 -13.77 2.57 6.85
C ARG A 131 -14.82 1.47 6.83
N PHE A 132 -14.60 0.44 6.05
CA PHE A 132 -15.50 -0.71 5.95
C PHE A 132 -14.94 -2.01 6.51
N THR A 133 -13.68 -2.34 6.21
CA THR A 133 -13.09 -3.66 6.40
C THR A 133 -12.05 -3.72 7.50
N ASP A 134 -11.41 -2.61 7.87
CA ASP A 134 -10.46 -2.54 8.98
C ASP A 134 -10.78 -1.45 10.01
N TRP A 135 -10.11 -1.50 11.16
CA TRP A 135 -10.18 -0.47 12.19
C TRP A 135 -8.79 0.02 12.52
N THR A 136 -8.63 1.33 12.58
CA THR A 136 -7.30 1.94 12.76
C THR A 136 -7.19 2.78 14.02
N PHE A 137 -5.97 2.91 14.48
CA PHE A 137 -5.61 3.74 15.62
C PHE A 137 -4.19 4.30 15.45
N ASP A 138 -3.91 5.39 16.14
CA ASP A 138 -2.60 6.04 16.14
C ASP A 138 -1.55 5.13 16.80
N ILE A 139 -0.38 5.04 16.18
CA ILE A 139 0.76 4.29 16.69
C ILE A 139 1.96 5.20 17.02
N GLN A 140 1.78 6.52 16.98
CA GLN A 140 2.81 7.45 17.41
C GLN A 140 3.26 7.12 18.84
N ASN A 141 4.57 6.95 19.00
CA ASN A 141 5.24 6.62 20.26
C ASN A 141 4.95 5.19 20.80
N ILE A 142 4.51 4.25 19.95
CA ILE A 142 4.43 2.84 20.32
C ILE A 142 5.78 2.15 20.06
N SER A 143 6.28 1.40 21.05
CA SER A 143 7.52 0.62 20.91
C SER A 143 7.34 -0.63 20.03
N LEU A 144 8.42 -1.15 19.44
CA LEU A 144 8.37 -2.41 18.68
C LEU A 144 7.88 -3.59 19.53
N SER A 145 8.21 -3.61 20.82
CA SER A 145 7.68 -4.61 21.76
C SER A 145 6.17 -4.51 21.94
N GLU A 146 5.62 -3.29 22.02
CA GLU A 146 4.18 -3.10 22.09
C GLU A 146 3.50 -3.48 20.77
N ILE A 147 4.09 -3.18 19.62
CA ILE A 147 3.61 -3.65 18.31
C ILE A 147 3.52 -5.17 18.27
N GLN A 148 4.52 -5.88 18.80
CA GLN A 148 4.49 -7.34 18.89
C GLN A 148 3.33 -7.83 19.78
N LEU A 149 3.16 -7.24 20.96
CA LEU A 149 2.06 -7.61 21.87
C LEU A 149 0.68 -7.31 21.26
N LEU A 150 0.52 -6.19 20.56
CA LEU A 150 -0.71 -5.86 19.83
C LEU A 150 -0.98 -6.88 18.72
N THR A 151 0.06 -7.35 18.04
CA THR A 151 -0.03 -8.40 17.01
C THR A 151 -0.51 -9.71 17.61
N GLU A 152 0.07 -10.13 18.74
CA GLU A 152 -0.30 -11.34 19.47
C GLU A 152 -1.76 -11.27 19.95
N LEU A 153 -2.14 -10.16 20.59
CA LEU A 153 -3.51 -9.95 21.08
C LEU A 153 -4.55 -9.92 19.95
N CYS A 154 -4.26 -9.24 18.83
CA CYS A 154 -5.14 -9.28 17.67
C CYS A 154 -5.30 -10.72 17.15
N THR A 155 -4.22 -11.49 17.11
CA THR A 155 -4.22 -12.89 16.65
C THR A 155 -5.10 -13.78 17.55
N GLU A 156 -4.99 -13.63 18.87
CA GLU A 156 -5.83 -14.31 19.86
C GLU A 156 -7.31 -13.97 19.70
N LEU A 157 -7.63 -12.71 19.41
CA LEU A 157 -8.99 -12.24 19.12
C LEU A 157 -9.52 -12.66 17.73
N GLY A 158 -8.71 -13.38 16.94
CA GLY A 158 -9.10 -13.85 15.62
C GLY A 158 -8.90 -12.82 14.50
N TRP A 159 -8.19 -11.73 14.75
CA TRP A 159 -7.87 -10.68 13.78
C TRP A 159 -6.43 -10.79 13.27
N GLY A 160 -6.18 -10.18 12.12
CA GLY A 160 -4.83 -9.83 11.69
C GLY A 160 -4.48 -8.42 12.15
N PHE A 161 -3.18 -8.17 12.27
CA PHE A 161 -2.65 -6.84 12.58
C PHE A 161 -1.60 -6.44 11.54
N THR A 162 -1.55 -5.16 11.18
CA THR A 162 -0.45 -4.56 10.43
C THR A 162 -0.32 -3.10 10.82
N TYR A 163 0.78 -2.45 10.44
CA TYR A 163 1.02 -1.06 10.75
C TYR A 163 1.80 -0.39 9.62
N SER A 164 1.54 0.90 9.42
CA SER A 164 2.32 1.80 8.56
C SER A 164 3.21 2.70 9.42
N THR A 165 3.73 3.78 8.84
CA THR A 165 4.40 4.87 9.57
C THR A 165 3.50 5.58 10.59
N VAL A 166 2.18 5.61 10.35
CA VAL A 166 1.24 6.47 11.09
C VAL A 166 0.09 5.74 11.78
N GLN A 167 -0.27 4.52 11.34
CA GLN A 167 -1.47 3.85 11.84
C GLN A 167 -1.24 2.35 12.06
N GLY A 168 -1.85 1.83 13.12
CA GLY A 168 -2.04 0.42 13.37
C GLY A 168 -3.41 -0.01 12.85
N HIS A 169 -3.51 -1.22 12.32
CA HIS A 169 -4.70 -1.73 11.64
C HIS A 169 -5.13 -3.08 12.23
N ILE A 170 -6.34 -3.14 12.78
CA ILE A 170 -7.06 -4.39 13.07
C ILE A 170 -7.83 -4.75 11.81
N LYS A 171 -7.53 -5.90 11.22
CA LYS A 171 -8.07 -6.32 9.92
C LYS A 171 -8.39 -7.81 9.88
N PRO A 172 -9.21 -8.29 8.92
CA PRO A 172 -9.31 -9.72 8.65
C PRO A 172 -7.93 -10.35 8.41
N LYS A 173 -7.74 -11.60 8.83
CA LYS A 173 -6.43 -12.28 8.76
C LYS A 173 -5.86 -12.30 7.34
N ASN A 174 -6.71 -12.57 6.35
CA ASN A 174 -6.31 -12.72 4.94
C ASN A 174 -6.43 -11.41 4.13
N GLN A 175 -6.62 -10.26 4.79
CA GLN A 175 -6.65 -8.95 4.12
C GLN A 175 -5.25 -8.38 4.11
N ASP A 176 -4.61 -8.29 2.96
CA ASP A 176 -3.36 -7.55 2.78
C ASP A 176 -3.26 -7.00 1.35
N LYS A 177 -2.28 -6.11 1.14
CA LYS A 177 -2.10 -5.38 -0.12
C LYS A 177 -1.88 -6.32 -1.30
N ALA A 178 -1.00 -7.32 -1.17
CA ALA A 178 -0.74 -8.33 -2.20
C ALA A 178 -1.99 -9.14 -2.55
N THR A 179 -2.69 -9.67 -1.55
CA THR A 179 -3.91 -10.48 -1.75
C THR A 179 -4.98 -9.66 -2.46
N GLY A 180 -5.15 -8.38 -2.08
CA GLY A 180 -6.07 -7.46 -2.74
C GLY A 180 -5.65 -7.19 -4.19
N LEU A 181 -4.38 -6.87 -4.41
CA LEU A 181 -3.84 -6.58 -5.75
C LEU A 181 -3.98 -7.78 -6.69
N LEU A 182 -3.69 -9.00 -6.23
CA LEU A 182 -3.84 -10.21 -7.04
C LEU A 182 -5.28 -10.43 -7.52
N LYS A 183 -6.28 -10.16 -6.67
CA LYS A 183 -7.69 -10.24 -7.06
C LYS A 183 -8.04 -9.21 -8.14
N VAL A 184 -7.54 -7.98 -7.99
CA VAL A 184 -7.76 -6.91 -8.98
C VAL A 184 -7.07 -7.25 -10.31
N ILE A 185 -5.82 -7.72 -10.29
CA ILE A 185 -5.10 -8.14 -11.49
C ILE A 185 -5.85 -9.28 -12.17
N GLN A 186 -6.26 -10.30 -11.42
CA GLN A 186 -7.00 -11.44 -11.98
C GLN A 186 -8.31 -11.03 -12.67
N GLN A 187 -8.97 -9.97 -12.18
CA GLN A 187 -10.25 -9.53 -12.72
C GLN A 187 -10.11 -8.54 -13.88
N TYR A 188 -9.15 -7.62 -13.82
CA TYR A 188 -9.05 -6.49 -14.75
C TYR A 188 -7.84 -6.53 -15.67
N TRP A 189 -6.83 -7.34 -15.35
CA TRP A 189 -5.52 -7.39 -16.01
C TRP A 189 -5.01 -8.84 -16.11
N SER A 190 -5.91 -9.78 -16.39
CA SER A 190 -5.63 -11.23 -16.34
C SER A 190 -4.63 -11.70 -17.39
N GLU A 191 -4.35 -10.86 -18.39
CA GLU A 191 -3.34 -11.05 -19.41
C GLU A 191 -1.91 -10.71 -18.94
N LEU A 192 -1.74 -10.01 -17.81
CA LEU A 192 -0.44 -9.63 -17.30
C LEU A 192 0.21 -10.76 -16.51
N ASN A 193 1.50 -10.98 -16.76
CA ASN A 193 2.33 -11.88 -15.96
C ASN A 193 2.97 -11.11 -14.78
N PRO A 194 3.32 -11.80 -13.67
CA PRO A 194 3.96 -11.19 -12.50
C PRO A 194 5.17 -10.29 -12.83
N GLU A 195 6.00 -10.65 -13.80
CA GLU A 195 7.18 -9.87 -14.20
C GLU A 195 6.85 -8.52 -14.87
N GLN A 196 5.59 -8.32 -15.27
CA GLN A 196 5.10 -7.10 -15.90
C GLN A 196 4.46 -6.13 -14.89
N ILE A 197 4.35 -6.53 -13.64
CA ILE A 197 3.74 -5.76 -12.56
C ILE A 197 4.84 -5.27 -11.63
N LEU A 198 4.95 -3.96 -11.49
CA LEU A 198 5.87 -3.31 -10.56
C LEU A 198 5.13 -2.88 -9.30
N THR A 199 5.57 -3.35 -8.13
CA THR A 199 5.06 -2.89 -6.84
C THR A 199 6.01 -1.90 -6.16
N ILE A 200 5.45 -0.88 -5.50
CA ILE A 200 6.20 0.18 -4.82
C ILE A 200 5.61 0.44 -3.43
N GLY A 201 6.47 0.59 -2.41
CA GLY A 201 6.04 0.92 -1.05
C GLY A 201 7.20 1.37 -0.15
N ASP A 202 6.90 1.64 1.12
CA ASP A 202 7.86 2.23 2.06
C ASP A 202 7.75 1.75 3.51
N SER A 203 6.73 0.95 3.86
CA SER A 203 6.50 0.60 5.26
C SER A 203 6.04 -0.86 5.47
N PRO A 204 5.91 -1.34 6.72
CA PRO A 204 5.68 -2.76 7.00
C PRO A 204 4.38 -3.36 6.44
N ASN A 205 3.34 -2.56 6.19
CA ASN A 205 2.12 -3.01 5.51
C ASN A 205 2.31 -3.25 4.01
N ASP A 206 3.42 -2.79 3.41
CA ASP A 206 3.80 -3.04 2.02
C ASP A 206 4.56 -4.33 1.82
N GLN A 207 5.06 -4.97 2.88
CA GLN A 207 5.95 -6.12 2.75
C GLN A 207 5.35 -7.25 1.90
N THR A 208 4.02 -7.44 1.91
CA THR A 208 3.40 -8.48 1.08
C THR A 208 3.54 -8.18 -0.42
N LEU A 209 3.57 -6.90 -0.81
CA LEU A 209 3.87 -6.47 -2.18
C LEU A 209 5.33 -6.72 -2.58
N PHE A 210 6.22 -6.98 -1.62
CA PHE A 210 7.64 -7.29 -1.85
C PHE A 210 7.92 -8.79 -1.91
N ASN A 211 6.91 -9.65 -1.79
CA ASN A 211 7.09 -11.09 -1.94
C ASN A 211 7.49 -11.41 -3.39
N SER A 212 8.74 -11.82 -3.59
CA SER A 212 9.32 -12.10 -4.91
C SER A 212 8.67 -13.25 -5.67
N GLU A 213 7.94 -14.14 -4.98
CA GLU A 213 7.17 -15.22 -5.62
C GLU A 213 5.88 -14.69 -6.28
N LEU A 214 5.34 -13.58 -5.76
CA LEU A 214 4.12 -12.94 -6.26
C LEU A 214 4.44 -11.77 -7.18
N PHE A 215 5.42 -10.95 -6.81
CA PHE A 215 5.84 -9.74 -7.51
C PHE A 215 7.37 -9.73 -7.66
N PRO A 216 7.91 -10.31 -8.75
CA PRO A 216 9.35 -10.37 -8.99
C PRO A 216 10.01 -9.00 -9.17
N GLN A 217 9.21 -7.96 -9.44
CA GLN A 217 9.63 -6.57 -9.61
C GLN A 217 9.00 -5.73 -8.50
N SER A 218 9.79 -5.46 -7.46
CA SER A 218 9.37 -4.68 -6.31
C SER A 218 10.44 -3.66 -5.93
N ILE A 219 10.02 -2.44 -5.60
CA ILE A 219 10.91 -1.33 -5.27
C ILE A 219 10.46 -0.69 -3.97
N GLY A 220 11.38 -0.52 -3.02
CA GLY A 220 11.18 0.32 -1.86
C GLY A 220 11.70 1.73 -2.12
N VAL A 221 10.97 2.76 -1.70
CA VAL A 221 11.57 4.11 -1.63
C VAL A 221 12.53 4.20 -0.44
N ALA A 222 13.50 5.13 -0.44
CA ALA A 222 14.66 5.05 0.46
C ALA A 222 14.32 5.01 1.98
N ASN A 223 13.21 5.63 2.40
CA ASN A 223 12.71 5.57 3.78
C ASN A 223 12.26 4.17 4.24
N ILE A 224 12.12 3.18 3.35
CA ILE A 224 11.94 1.76 3.73
C ILE A 224 13.07 1.22 4.62
N LEU A 225 14.25 1.85 4.55
CA LEU A 225 15.43 1.43 5.32
C LEU A 225 15.19 1.49 6.83
N GLU A 226 14.34 2.41 7.29
CA GLU A 226 13.92 2.53 8.69
C GLU A 226 13.24 1.27 9.22
N TYR A 227 12.62 0.50 8.32
CA TYR A 227 11.88 -0.72 8.63
C TYR A 227 12.60 -2.00 8.21
N SER A 228 13.82 -1.90 7.69
CA SER A 228 14.47 -3.02 7.01
C SER A 228 14.70 -4.26 7.89
N ASP A 229 14.79 -4.11 9.21
CA ASP A 229 14.93 -5.24 10.15
C ASP A 229 13.60 -5.88 10.53
N GLN A 230 12.48 -5.18 10.31
CA GLN A 230 11.12 -5.61 10.62
C GLN A 230 10.44 -6.32 9.44
N LEU A 231 11.01 -6.24 8.23
CA LEU A 231 10.42 -6.83 7.02
C LEU A 231 10.81 -8.30 6.85
N THR A 232 9.82 -9.17 6.71
CA THR A 232 10.05 -10.56 6.27
C THR A 232 10.36 -10.60 4.78
N HIS A 233 9.55 -9.91 3.97
CA HIS A 233 9.77 -9.73 2.54
C HIS A 233 10.33 -8.33 2.28
N LYS A 234 11.53 -8.28 1.70
CA LYS A 234 12.23 -7.05 1.36
C LYS A 234 12.05 -6.73 -0.13
N PRO A 235 11.93 -5.46 -0.52
CA PRO A 235 11.83 -5.11 -1.93
C PRO A 235 13.09 -5.56 -2.68
N ARG A 236 12.94 -5.90 -3.95
CA ARG A 236 14.07 -6.33 -4.78
C ARG A 236 15.05 -5.20 -5.01
N TYR A 237 14.54 -4.01 -5.31
CA TYR A 237 15.34 -2.81 -5.50
C TYR A 237 14.99 -1.69 -4.53
N ILE A 238 15.88 -0.71 -4.43
CA ILE A 238 15.70 0.49 -3.62
C ILE A 238 16.12 1.74 -4.39
N THR A 239 15.34 2.81 -4.29
CA THR A 239 15.65 4.14 -4.85
C THR A 239 16.75 4.84 -4.03
N ALA A 240 17.31 5.93 -4.54
CA ALA A 240 18.17 6.80 -3.74
C ALA A 240 17.33 7.83 -2.95
N GLY A 241 16.31 8.41 -3.58
CA GLY A 241 15.37 9.33 -2.94
C GLY A 241 14.34 8.64 -2.05
N SER A 242 13.89 9.33 -1.01
CA SER A 242 12.79 8.93 -0.14
C SER A 242 11.46 9.44 -0.68
N GLU A 243 10.35 8.86 -0.22
CA GLU A 243 9.00 9.36 -0.53
C GLU A 243 8.82 9.60 -2.05
N VAL A 244 8.14 10.69 -2.41
CA VAL A 244 7.84 11.06 -3.80
C VAL A 244 9.09 11.21 -4.66
N GLU A 245 10.23 11.58 -4.10
CA GLU A 245 11.49 11.70 -4.85
C GLU A 245 11.91 10.33 -5.40
N GLY A 246 11.83 9.29 -4.57
CA GLY A 246 12.06 7.91 -4.99
C GLY A 246 11.05 7.45 -6.04
N PHE A 247 9.77 7.80 -5.90
CA PHE A 247 8.78 7.51 -6.93
C PHE A 247 9.10 8.21 -8.26
N CYS A 248 9.53 9.47 -8.23
CA CYS A 248 9.95 10.20 -9.42
C CYS A 248 11.18 9.58 -10.09
N GLU A 249 12.17 9.07 -9.33
CA GLU A 249 13.30 8.32 -9.87
C GLU A 249 12.84 7.11 -10.68
N ILE A 250 11.89 6.34 -10.15
CA ILE A 250 11.31 5.17 -10.82
C ILE A 250 10.61 5.58 -12.12
N VAL A 251 9.77 6.61 -12.08
CA VAL A 251 9.03 7.07 -13.26
C VAL A 251 9.95 7.54 -14.39
N ASN A 252 11.07 8.17 -14.06
CA ASN A 252 12.03 8.64 -15.08
C ASN A 252 12.66 7.49 -15.88
N ILE A 253 12.61 6.24 -15.40
CA ILE A 253 13.05 5.05 -16.15
C ILE A 253 12.14 4.79 -17.35
N PHE A 254 10.84 4.99 -17.18
CA PHE A 254 9.83 4.75 -18.23
C PHE A 254 9.64 5.95 -19.14
N TYR A 255 10.14 7.11 -18.73
CA TYR A 255 10.08 8.36 -19.47
C TYR A 255 11.49 8.96 -19.68
N PRO A 256 12.41 8.24 -20.36
CA PRO A 256 13.74 8.76 -20.63
C PRO A 256 13.61 9.90 -21.64
N PHE A 257 13.75 11.14 -21.16
CA PHE A 257 13.84 12.40 -21.90
C PHE A 257 13.21 12.36 -23.31
N LEU A 258 11.90 12.62 -23.40
CA LEU A 258 11.39 13.34 -24.57
C LEU A 258 12.06 14.72 -24.54
N VAL A 259 13.26 14.80 -25.13
CA VAL A 259 13.87 16.06 -25.55
C VAL A 259 12.90 16.64 -26.58
N THR A 260 12.12 17.63 -26.16
CA THR A 260 11.53 18.62 -27.05
C THR A 260 12.41 19.85 -27.05
#